data_AF-A0A1F9RZX4-F1
#
_entry.id   AF-A0A1F9RZX4-F1
#
_cell.length_a   1.000
_cell.length_b   1.000
_cell.length_c   1.000
_cell.angle_alpha   90.00
_cell.angle_beta   90.00
_cell.angle_gamma   90.00
#
_symmetry.space_group_name_H-M   'P 1'
#
loop_
_entity.id
_entity.type
_entity.pdbx_description
1 polymer ?
#
loop_
_entity_poly.entity_id
_entity_poly.type
_entity_poly.pdbx_seq_one_letter_code
_entity_poly.pdbx_strand_id
1 'polypeptide(L)'
;MSSKNSFAVICLATVFCLGWAACKNRSPQTEPAPLKLAAPDQVFPGRSSLPVPAAAEAKGEKGPIRLTLRLPKTKLRRSEDSLWVQIVLTNISDKRILVLDDVFNEGPQELRHYLDTGLYIEFLDGRGREDFWFQPEDHYPPKECWPDNFPAKETEVDHSFWLEPGKSTATPAMAYQSLYDAWCENKPRPQPIGDFGEIKGYVFLPGKYRVRAVYDHTGVAELQQKRGEVPSPYLVRVETPWIELEATP
;
A
#
# COMPACT_ATOMS: atom_id res chain seq x y z
N MET A 1 27.58 -16.94 -64.14
CA MET A 1 27.20 -18.36 -63.99
C MET A 1 28.44 -19.12 -63.57
N SER A 2 28.53 -19.60 -62.33
CA SER A 2 29.43 -20.70 -61.99
C SER A 2 28.94 -21.38 -60.70
N SER A 3 28.76 -22.69 -60.82
CA SER A 3 28.42 -23.68 -59.78
C SER A 3 29.65 -23.97 -58.90
N LYS A 4 29.67 -24.66 -57.75
CA LYS A 4 28.94 -25.83 -57.25
C LYS A 4 29.38 -26.07 -55.78
N ASN A 5 28.56 -26.82 -55.06
CA ASN A 5 28.74 -27.41 -53.73
C ASN A 5 30.06 -28.16 -53.51
N SER A 6 30.50 -28.25 -52.24
CA SER A 6 31.19 -29.42 -51.66
C SER A 6 30.88 -29.57 -50.17
N PHE A 7 30.35 -30.75 -49.82
CA PHE A 7 30.23 -31.29 -48.46
C PHE A 7 31.59 -31.83 -47.97
N ALA A 8 31.84 -31.77 -46.66
CA ALA A 8 32.72 -32.72 -45.99
C ALA A 8 32.27 -32.91 -44.53
N VAL A 9 31.88 -34.15 -44.21
CA VAL A 9 31.63 -34.70 -42.87
C VAL A 9 32.91 -35.43 -42.45
N ILE A 10 33.43 -35.18 -41.24
CA ILE A 10 34.39 -36.08 -40.57
C ILE A 10 34.06 -36.20 -39.07
N CYS A 11 34.17 -37.44 -38.59
CA CYS A 11 33.67 -38.05 -37.37
C CYS A 11 34.39 -37.71 -36.04
N LEU A 12 33.70 -38.12 -34.96
CA LEU A 12 34.02 -38.16 -33.53
C LEU A 12 35.45 -38.54 -33.11
N ALA A 13 35.87 -37.98 -31.98
CA ALA A 13 36.61 -38.71 -30.93
C ALA A 13 36.21 -38.23 -29.53
N THR A 14 35.66 -39.14 -28.74
CA THR A 14 35.40 -39.07 -27.28
C THR A 14 36.67 -39.37 -26.48
N VAL A 15 36.97 -38.60 -25.43
CA VAL A 15 37.76 -39.06 -24.26
C VAL A 15 37.20 -38.44 -22.96
N PHE A 16 36.85 -39.34 -22.04
CA PHE A 16 36.48 -39.14 -20.64
C PHE A 16 37.64 -38.62 -19.78
N CYS A 17 37.35 -37.81 -18.76
CA CYS A 17 37.83 -37.94 -17.36
C CYS A 17 37.20 -36.81 -16.52
N LEU A 18 36.24 -37.13 -15.64
CA LEU A 18 36.40 -37.42 -14.20
C LEU A 18 36.61 -36.16 -13.33
N GLY A 19 35.65 -35.97 -12.41
CA GLY A 19 35.90 -35.37 -11.11
C GLY A 19 35.25 -34.01 -10.88
N TRP A 20 34.05 -34.02 -10.28
CA TRP A 20 33.75 -33.40 -8.98
C TRP A 20 32.25 -33.51 -8.71
N ALA A 21 31.86 -34.59 -8.03
CA ALA A 21 30.59 -34.63 -7.32
C ALA A 21 30.73 -33.79 -6.04
N ALA A 22 30.65 -32.47 -6.19
CA ALA A 22 30.40 -31.58 -5.06
C ALA A 22 28.88 -31.62 -4.80
N CYS A 23 28.47 -32.31 -3.73
CA CYS A 23 27.14 -32.17 -3.13
C CYS A 23 26.93 -30.70 -2.80
N LYS A 24 26.23 -30.00 -3.68
CA LYS A 24 25.79 -28.62 -3.50
C LYS A 24 24.69 -28.65 -2.43
N ASN A 25 25.06 -28.27 -1.21
CA ASN A 25 24.11 -27.90 -0.17
C ASN A 25 23.06 -26.96 -0.81
N ARG A 26 21.78 -27.36 -0.73
CA ARG A 26 20.66 -26.46 -1.01
C ARG A 26 20.85 -25.23 -0.13
N SER A 27 21.01 -24.06 -0.74
CA SER A 27 20.86 -22.79 -0.04
C SER A 27 19.51 -22.81 0.69
N PRO A 28 19.47 -22.45 1.98
CA PRO A 28 18.22 -22.10 2.63
C PRO A 28 17.57 -20.98 1.80
N GLN A 29 16.26 -21.09 1.58
CA GLN A 29 15.46 -19.97 1.10
C GLN A 29 15.72 -18.80 2.05
N THR A 30 16.43 -17.78 1.57
CA THR A 30 16.59 -16.52 2.28
C THR A 30 15.19 -15.94 2.43
N GLU A 31 14.68 -15.89 3.66
CA GLU A 31 13.52 -15.07 3.99
C GLU A 31 13.73 -13.67 3.40
N PRO A 32 12.71 -13.04 2.79
CA PRO A 32 12.84 -11.68 2.31
C PRO A 32 13.26 -10.79 3.48
N ALA A 33 14.41 -10.15 3.35
CA ALA A 33 14.92 -9.21 4.33
C ALA A 33 13.82 -8.17 4.65
N PRO A 34 13.69 -7.75 5.92
CA PRO A 34 12.71 -6.74 6.30
C PRO A 34 12.88 -5.50 5.42
N LEU A 35 11.78 -5.08 4.78
CA LEU A 35 11.72 -3.90 3.92
C LEU A 35 12.28 -2.70 4.68
N LYS A 36 13.34 -2.10 4.15
CA LYS A 36 13.90 -0.85 4.69
C LYS A 36 13.02 0.29 4.18
N LEU A 37 12.01 0.64 4.98
CA LEU A 37 11.12 1.77 4.75
C LEU A 37 11.97 3.06 4.67
N ALA A 38 11.76 3.85 3.62
CA ALA A 38 12.09 5.27 3.63
C ALA A 38 10.93 5.99 4.34
N ALA A 39 11.25 6.99 5.14
CA ALA A 39 10.26 7.67 5.96
C ALA A 39 9.31 8.53 5.09
N PRO A 40 8.03 8.66 5.48
CA PRO A 40 7.51 9.92 5.95
C PRO A 40 7.88 10.03 7.43
N ASP A 41 8.77 10.96 7.79
CA ASP A 41 9.13 11.23 9.18
C ASP A 41 7.94 11.89 9.90
N GLN A 42 6.88 11.12 10.14
CA GLN A 42 5.95 11.33 11.24
C GLN A 42 5.91 10.07 12.10
N VAL A 43 7.09 9.68 12.59
CA VAL A 43 7.14 8.98 13.87
C VAL A 43 6.62 10.00 14.89
N PHE A 44 5.33 9.91 15.25
CA PHE A 44 4.82 10.64 16.41
C PHE A 44 5.76 10.29 17.59
N PRO A 45 6.49 11.28 18.15
CA PRO A 45 7.55 10.98 19.10
C PRO A 45 6.98 10.27 20.33
N GLY A 46 7.54 9.08 20.63
CA GLY A 46 7.40 8.43 21.93
C GLY A 46 6.58 7.14 22.04
N ARG A 47 6.18 6.46 20.94
CA ARG A 47 5.35 5.24 21.04
C ARG A 47 5.85 4.11 20.15
N SER A 48 6.48 3.11 20.76
CA SER A 48 6.81 1.83 20.11
C SER A 48 5.62 0.87 20.24
N SER A 49 4.86 0.66 19.18
CA SER A 49 4.04 -0.55 19.07
C SER A 49 4.98 -1.74 18.80
N LEU A 50 4.71 -2.90 19.40
CA LEU A 50 5.44 -4.12 19.06
C LEU A 50 5.12 -4.50 17.60
N PRO A 51 6.09 -4.98 16.80
CA PRO A 51 5.82 -5.44 15.44
C PRO A 51 4.76 -6.54 15.46
N VAL A 52 3.65 -6.32 14.75
CA VAL A 52 2.57 -7.31 14.58
C VAL A 52 2.74 -7.95 13.20
N PRO A 53 2.83 -9.29 13.09
CA PRO A 53 2.89 -9.93 11.79
C PRO A 53 1.58 -9.74 11.03
N ALA A 54 1.67 -9.59 9.71
CA ALA A 54 0.49 -9.59 8.85
C ALA A 54 -0.12 -11.00 8.79
N ALA A 55 -1.44 -11.09 9.01
CA ALA A 55 -2.19 -12.33 8.80
C ALA A 55 -2.42 -12.61 7.30
N ALA A 56 -2.45 -11.56 6.48
CA ALA A 56 -2.53 -11.67 5.03
C ALA A 56 -1.77 -10.53 4.35
N GLU A 57 -1.23 -10.84 3.17
CA GLU A 57 -0.48 -9.91 2.34
C GLU A 57 -0.78 -10.18 0.86
N ALA A 58 -0.97 -9.12 0.08
CA ALA A 58 -1.16 -9.17 -1.37
C ALA A 58 -0.28 -8.12 -2.05
N LYS A 59 0.28 -8.48 -3.21
CA LYS A 59 1.22 -7.65 -3.97
C LYS A 59 0.76 -7.49 -5.42
N GLY A 60 0.71 -6.25 -5.88
CA GLY A 60 0.47 -5.88 -7.27
C GLY A 60 1.63 -5.07 -7.82
N GLU A 61 1.95 -5.23 -9.10
CA GLU A 61 3.05 -4.51 -9.75
C GLU A 61 2.65 -4.02 -11.13
N LYS A 62 3.00 -2.78 -11.46
CA LYS A 62 2.89 -2.24 -12.81
C LYS A 62 3.80 -1.03 -12.98
N GLY A 63 4.53 -0.97 -14.09
CA GLY A 63 5.46 0.12 -14.36
C GLY A 63 6.49 0.26 -13.23
N PRO A 64 6.73 1.47 -12.70
CA PRO A 64 7.73 1.70 -11.65
C PRO A 64 7.21 1.39 -10.23
N ILE A 65 5.97 0.91 -10.09
CA ILE A 65 5.28 0.75 -8.80
C ILE A 65 5.08 -0.72 -8.47
N ARG A 66 5.44 -1.09 -7.23
CA ARG A 66 4.88 -2.23 -6.51
C ARG A 66 4.02 -1.72 -5.36
N LEU A 67 2.80 -2.22 -5.28
CA LEU A 67 1.86 -1.98 -4.20
C LEU A 67 1.72 -3.24 -3.35
N THR A 68 1.82 -3.11 -2.03
CA THR A 68 1.61 -4.22 -1.09
C THR A 68 0.53 -3.84 -0.10
N LEU A 69 -0.54 -4.63 -0.02
CA LEU A 69 -1.57 -4.54 1.02
C LEU A 69 -1.30 -5.60 2.09
N ARG A 70 -1.29 -5.19 3.35
CA ARG A 70 -1.13 -6.08 4.51
C ARG A 70 -2.30 -5.87 5.48
N LEU A 71 -2.82 -6.96 6.03
CA LEU A 71 -3.82 -6.92 7.11
C LEU A 71 -3.31 -7.67 8.34
N PRO A 72 -3.55 -7.15 9.57
CA PRO A 72 -3.17 -7.84 10.79
C PRO A 72 -4.12 -9.01 11.11
N LYS A 73 -5.31 -9.03 10.51
CA LYS A 73 -6.33 -10.06 10.71
C LYS A 73 -7.14 -10.29 9.43
N THR A 74 -7.59 -11.52 9.22
CA THR A 74 -8.55 -11.88 8.16
C THR A 74 -9.92 -12.25 8.69
N LYS A 75 -10.05 -12.36 10.03
CA LYS A 75 -11.32 -12.60 10.71
C LYS A 75 -11.75 -11.31 11.41
N LEU A 76 -12.92 -10.81 11.05
CA LEU A 76 -13.53 -9.62 11.61
C LEU A 76 -14.64 -10.05 12.56
N ARG A 77 -14.85 -9.30 13.63
CA ARG A 77 -16.02 -9.50 14.52
C ARG A 77 -17.07 -8.47 14.19
N ARG A 78 -18.34 -8.82 14.33
CA ARG A 78 -19.45 -7.87 14.17
C ARG A 78 -19.37 -6.68 15.14
N SER A 79 -18.76 -6.87 16.31
CA SER A 79 -18.54 -5.81 17.29
C SER A 79 -17.43 -4.82 16.87
N GLU A 80 -16.68 -5.15 15.83
CA GLU A 80 -15.67 -4.25 15.27
C GLU A 80 -16.31 -3.38 14.20
N ASP A 81 -15.80 -2.17 14.08
CA ASP A 81 -16.23 -1.14 13.15
C ASP A 81 -15.03 -0.52 12.41
N SER A 82 -13.91 -1.24 12.41
CA SER A 82 -12.64 -0.79 11.88
C SER A 82 -11.95 -1.85 11.04
N LEU A 83 -11.48 -1.45 9.87
CA LEU A 83 -10.53 -2.21 9.07
C LEU A 83 -9.13 -1.70 9.37
N TRP A 84 -8.23 -2.61 9.72
CA TRP A 84 -6.84 -2.28 9.99
C TRP A 84 -5.99 -2.71 8.80
N VAL A 85 -5.23 -1.79 8.23
CA VAL A 85 -4.43 -2.04 7.03
C VAL A 85 -3.06 -1.38 7.11
N GLN A 86 -2.13 -1.90 6.33
CA GLN A 86 -0.92 -1.20 5.97
C GLN A 86 -0.76 -1.33 4.46
N ILE A 87 -0.61 -0.20 3.76
CA ILE A 87 -0.28 -0.20 2.35
C ILE A 87 1.14 0.32 2.19
N VAL A 88 1.96 -0.47 1.49
CA VAL A 88 3.35 -0.14 1.17
C VAL A 88 3.45 0.11 -0.33
N LEU A 89 3.95 1.28 -0.70
CA LEU A 89 4.30 1.64 -2.07
C LEU A 89 5.82 1.56 -2.21
N THR A 90 6.28 0.74 -3.16
CA THR A 90 7.71 0.54 -3.45
C THR A 90 8.02 1.02 -4.86
N ASN A 91 9.04 1.86 -4.98
CA ASN A 91 9.63 2.21 -6.26
C ASN A 91 10.55 1.07 -6.73
N ILE A 92 10.10 0.33 -7.74
CA ILE A 92 10.85 -0.80 -8.33
C ILE A 92 11.61 -0.41 -9.61
N SER A 93 11.61 0.88 -9.96
CA SER A 93 12.36 1.39 -11.11
C SER A 93 13.79 1.81 -10.76
N ASP A 94 14.53 2.21 -11.79
CA ASP A 94 15.88 2.78 -11.70
C ASP A 94 15.88 4.31 -11.55
N LYS A 95 14.71 4.95 -11.50
CA LYS A 95 14.54 6.40 -11.36
C LYS A 95 13.70 6.74 -10.16
N ARG A 96 13.89 7.92 -9.58
CA ARG A 96 12.96 8.43 -8.55
C ARG A 96 11.57 8.66 -9.15
N ILE A 97 10.53 8.44 -8.34
CA ILE A 97 9.13 8.71 -8.69
C ILE A 97 8.56 9.78 -7.76
N LEU A 98 7.61 10.57 -8.24
CA LEU A 98 6.89 11.52 -7.40
C LEU A 98 5.64 10.83 -6.86
N VAL A 99 5.48 10.79 -5.55
CA VAL A 99 4.28 10.30 -4.87
C VAL A 99 3.39 11.51 -4.59
N LEU A 100 2.10 11.40 -4.88
CA LEU A 100 1.12 12.50 -4.82
C LEU A 100 -0.03 12.21 -3.83
N ASP A 101 0.04 11.11 -3.09
CA ASP A 101 -1.09 10.59 -2.31
C ASP A 101 -1.02 11.04 -0.84
N ASP A 102 -2.00 11.85 -0.42
CA ASP A 102 -2.10 12.42 0.93
C ASP A 102 -2.21 11.35 2.02
N VAL A 103 -2.68 10.15 1.67
CA VAL A 103 -2.77 9.00 2.59
C VAL A 103 -1.45 8.66 3.30
N PHE A 104 -0.30 8.95 2.70
CA PHE A 104 1.00 8.71 3.33
C PHE A 104 1.34 9.74 4.43
N ASN A 105 0.62 10.86 4.48
CA ASN A 105 0.80 11.94 5.44
C ASN A 105 -0.38 12.06 6.41
N GLU A 106 -1.61 12.08 5.88
CA GLU A 106 -2.84 12.29 6.65
C GLU A 106 -3.35 11.01 7.29
N GLY A 107 -3.07 9.88 6.66
CA GLY A 107 -3.23 8.56 7.23
C GLY A 107 -4.33 7.70 6.61
N PRO A 108 -4.61 6.54 7.24
CA PRO A 108 -5.39 5.47 6.62
C PRO A 108 -6.83 5.84 6.27
N GLN A 109 -7.43 6.81 6.95
CA GLN A 109 -8.81 7.22 6.67
C GLN A 109 -8.97 7.78 5.26
N GLU A 110 -7.93 8.40 4.70
CA GLU A 110 -7.91 8.88 3.33
C GLU A 110 -8.07 7.78 2.29
N LEU A 111 -7.82 6.50 2.65
CA LEU A 111 -8.07 5.36 1.76
C LEU A 111 -9.55 5.16 1.39
N ARG A 112 -10.46 5.87 2.07
CA ARG A 112 -11.89 5.91 1.76
C ARG A 112 -12.32 7.13 0.98
N HIS A 113 -11.48 8.16 0.86
CA HIS A 113 -11.81 9.31 0.03
C HIS A 113 -11.70 8.92 -1.45
N TYR A 114 -12.86 8.70 -2.06
CA TYR A 114 -13.02 8.50 -3.50
C TYR A 114 -12.87 9.82 -4.24
N LEU A 115 -11.65 10.33 -4.32
CA LEU A 115 -11.29 11.16 -5.45
C LEU A 115 -11.01 10.19 -6.61
N ASP A 116 -11.57 10.40 -7.79
CA ASP A 116 -11.49 9.49 -8.96
C ASP A 116 -10.05 9.15 -9.44
N THR A 117 -9.03 9.57 -8.70
CA THR A 117 -7.61 9.31 -8.88
C THR A 117 -6.92 9.29 -7.52
N GLY A 118 -6.02 8.34 -7.28
CA GLY A 118 -5.21 8.26 -6.06
C GLY A 118 -5.02 6.83 -5.55
N LEU A 119 -4.55 6.73 -4.31
CA LEU A 119 -4.43 5.49 -3.55
C LEU A 119 -5.66 5.29 -2.64
N TYR A 120 -6.41 4.22 -2.87
CA TYR A 120 -7.60 3.86 -2.10
C TYR A 120 -7.72 2.35 -1.88
N ILE A 121 -8.70 1.95 -1.08
CA ILE A 121 -9.10 0.54 -0.97
C ILE A 121 -10.44 0.29 -1.62
N GLU A 122 -10.54 -0.82 -2.33
CA GLU A 122 -11.83 -1.41 -2.68
C GLU A 122 -12.16 -2.46 -1.64
N PHE A 123 -13.36 -2.35 -1.04
CA PHE A 123 -13.83 -3.29 -0.04
C PHE A 123 -15.25 -3.73 -0.38
N LEU A 124 -15.39 -5.02 -0.68
CA LEU A 124 -16.63 -5.58 -1.21
C LEU A 124 -17.16 -6.71 -0.32
N ASP A 125 -18.47 -6.76 -0.17
CA ASP A 125 -19.18 -7.88 0.46
C ASP A 125 -19.15 -9.15 -0.42
N GLY A 126 -19.62 -10.26 0.12
CA GLY A 126 -19.67 -11.56 -0.59
C GLY A 126 -20.59 -11.59 -1.80
N ARG A 127 -21.36 -10.51 -2.07
CA ARG A 127 -22.16 -10.31 -3.29
C ARG A 127 -21.47 -9.38 -4.28
N GLY A 128 -20.27 -8.90 -3.97
CA GLY A 128 -19.50 -7.97 -4.79
C GLY A 128 -19.97 -6.52 -4.71
N ARG A 129 -20.80 -6.17 -3.71
CA ARG A 129 -21.24 -4.79 -3.48
C ARG A 129 -20.25 -4.09 -2.57
N GLU A 130 -20.08 -2.79 -2.74
CA GLU A 130 -19.30 -1.99 -1.80
C GLU A 130 -19.87 -2.13 -0.38
N ASP A 131 -18.98 -2.23 0.60
CA ASP A 131 -19.38 -2.36 1.99
C ASP A 131 -19.99 -1.07 2.56
N PHE A 132 -20.74 -1.21 3.65
CA PHE A 132 -21.32 -0.09 4.37
C PHE A 132 -20.26 0.61 5.22
N TRP A 133 -19.74 1.71 4.70
CA TRP A 133 -18.88 2.64 5.43
C TRP A 133 -19.61 3.94 5.72
N PHE A 134 -19.53 4.42 6.95
CA PHE A 134 -20.00 5.73 7.36
C PHE A 134 -18.81 6.56 7.81
N GLN A 135 -18.81 7.84 7.44
CA GLN A 135 -17.84 8.77 7.98
C GLN A 135 -17.97 8.76 9.51
N PRO A 136 -16.90 8.44 10.26
CA PRO A 136 -16.96 8.34 11.71
C PRO A 136 -17.40 9.64 12.40
N GLU A 137 -17.15 10.78 11.76
CA GLU A 137 -17.53 12.12 12.19
C GLU A 137 -18.12 12.90 11.02
N ASP A 138 -19.35 13.39 11.19
CA ASP A 138 -20.08 14.21 10.22
C ASP A 138 -20.18 15.69 10.64
N HIS A 139 -19.64 16.04 11.82
CA HIS A 139 -19.65 17.39 12.35
C HIS A 139 -18.39 17.69 13.17
N TYR A 140 -17.98 18.95 13.13
CA TYR A 140 -16.94 19.46 14.03
C TYR A 140 -17.47 19.51 15.47
N PRO A 141 -16.58 19.38 16.48
CA PRO A 141 -16.94 19.63 17.86
C PRO A 141 -17.36 21.10 18.07
N PRO A 142 -17.95 21.45 19.22
CA PRO A 142 -18.27 22.84 19.56
C PRO A 142 -17.05 23.76 19.40
N LYS A 143 -17.29 24.99 18.93
CA LYS A 143 -16.22 25.96 18.60
C LYS A 143 -15.32 26.27 19.79
N GLU A 144 -15.85 26.17 21.00
CA GLU A 144 -15.13 26.41 22.25
C GLU A 144 -14.00 25.41 22.49
N CYS A 145 -14.05 24.24 21.84
CA CYS A 145 -12.99 23.24 21.89
C CYS A 145 -11.94 23.43 20.80
N TRP A 146 -12.18 24.29 19.80
CA TRP A 146 -11.30 24.35 18.63
C TRP A 146 -9.90 24.83 19.05
N PRO A 147 -8.83 24.25 18.47
CA PRO A 147 -7.49 24.77 18.67
C PRO A 147 -7.41 26.26 18.28
N ASP A 148 -6.62 27.06 19.02
CA ASP A 148 -6.48 28.51 18.78
C ASP A 148 -6.05 28.86 17.34
N ASN A 149 -5.41 27.93 16.66
CA ASN A 149 -4.93 28.04 15.29
C ASN A 149 -5.90 27.43 14.25
N PHE A 150 -7.15 27.10 14.61
CA PHE A 150 -8.15 26.54 13.71
C PHE A 150 -9.17 27.59 13.21
N PRO A 151 -9.52 27.63 11.92
CA PRO A 151 -8.92 26.85 10.84
C PRO A 151 -7.47 27.28 10.63
N ALA A 152 -6.58 26.31 10.42
CA ALA A 152 -5.21 26.62 10.03
C ALA A 152 -5.30 27.54 8.80
N LYS A 153 -4.50 28.60 8.77
CA LYS A 153 -4.29 29.32 7.50
C LYS A 153 -3.87 28.26 6.50
N GLU A 154 -4.55 28.18 5.35
CA GLU A 154 -4.17 27.33 4.22
C GLU A 154 -2.75 27.71 3.79
N THR A 155 -1.75 27.16 4.48
CA THR A 155 -0.47 26.92 3.88
C THR A 155 -0.71 25.69 3.02
N GLU A 156 -0.62 25.84 1.70
CA GLU A 156 -0.54 24.70 0.78
C GLU A 156 0.57 23.77 1.29
N VAL A 157 0.19 22.75 2.05
CA VAL A 157 1.13 21.70 2.43
C VAL A 157 1.18 20.80 1.22
N ASP A 158 2.21 21.00 0.39
CA ASP A 158 2.52 20.07 -0.69
C ASP A 158 2.92 18.73 -0.05
N HIS A 159 1.98 17.79 -0.05
CA HIS A 159 2.15 16.44 0.47
C HIS A 159 2.91 15.53 -0.50
N SER A 160 3.33 16.05 -1.67
CA SER A 160 4.12 15.30 -2.62
C SER A 160 5.58 15.11 -2.19
N PHE A 161 6.14 13.95 -2.53
CA PHE A 161 7.55 13.67 -2.24
C PHE A 161 8.18 12.73 -3.26
N TRP A 162 9.50 12.83 -3.42
CA TRP A 162 10.26 11.94 -4.27
C TRP A 162 10.60 10.63 -3.54
N LEU A 163 10.19 9.50 -4.11
CA LEU A 163 10.58 8.17 -3.65
C LEU A 163 11.73 7.64 -4.51
N GLU A 164 12.90 7.47 -3.89
CA GLU A 164 14.13 7.02 -4.57
C GLU A 164 14.05 5.55 -5.06
N PRO A 165 14.87 5.15 -6.05
CA PRO A 165 14.94 3.78 -6.54
C PRO A 165 15.13 2.74 -5.42
N GLY A 166 14.32 1.67 -5.45
CA GLY A 166 14.35 0.59 -4.47
C GLY A 166 13.84 0.97 -3.07
N LYS A 167 13.40 2.21 -2.85
CA LYS A 167 12.80 2.65 -1.58
C LYS A 167 11.32 2.36 -1.53
N SER A 168 10.81 2.26 -0.31
CA SER A 168 9.40 2.05 -0.02
C SER A 168 8.91 3.08 0.98
N THR A 169 7.66 3.49 0.86
CA THR A 169 6.91 4.26 1.86
C THR A 169 5.69 3.45 2.28
N ALA A 170 5.13 3.73 3.45
CA ALA A 170 3.97 3.03 3.97
C ALA A 170 2.97 4.01 4.58
N THR A 171 1.69 3.67 4.52
CA THR A 171 0.65 4.38 5.26
C THR A 171 1.01 4.42 6.74
N PRO A 172 0.84 5.57 7.43
CA PRO A 172 1.25 5.70 8.81
C PRO A 172 0.41 4.80 9.73
N ALA A 173 1.06 4.24 10.75
CA ALA A 173 0.42 3.43 11.77
C ALA A 173 -0.35 4.35 12.73
N MET A 174 -1.60 4.65 12.39
CA MET A 174 -2.46 5.57 13.14
C MET A 174 -3.76 4.88 13.49
N ALA A 175 -4.11 4.88 14.78
CA ALA A 175 -5.47 4.61 15.21
C ALA A 175 -6.34 5.87 15.05
N TYR A 176 -7.60 5.66 14.73
CA TYR A 176 -8.59 6.71 14.60
C TYR A 176 -8.85 7.35 15.97
N GLN A 177 -8.95 8.68 15.98
CA GLN A 177 -9.31 9.48 17.14
C GLN A 177 -10.34 10.50 16.68
N SER A 178 -11.47 10.61 17.39
CA SER A 178 -12.44 11.66 17.10
C SER A 178 -11.86 13.04 17.45
N LEU A 179 -12.25 14.05 16.67
CA LEU A 179 -11.97 15.46 16.95
C LEU A 179 -12.51 15.87 18.32
N TYR A 180 -13.66 15.35 18.74
CA TYR A 180 -14.18 15.62 20.09
C TYR A 180 -13.24 15.11 21.17
N ASP A 181 -12.79 13.84 21.07
CA ASP A 181 -11.86 13.26 22.04
C ASP A 181 -10.52 14.01 22.04
N ALA A 182 -10.05 14.41 20.86
CA ALA A 182 -8.79 15.13 20.72
C ALA A 182 -8.86 16.57 21.26
N TRP A 183 -9.90 17.32 20.92
CA TRP A 183 -9.96 18.77 21.11
C TRP A 183 -10.75 19.19 22.36
N CYS A 184 -11.87 18.53 22.65
CA CYS A 184 -12.67 18.85 23.83
C CYS A 184 -12.14 18.12 25.07
N GLU A 185 -11.86 16.82 24.95
CA GLU A 185 -11.49 15.98 26.10
C GLU A 185 -9.98 15.86 26.30
N ASN A 186 -9.17 16.32 25.34
CA ASN A 186 -7.70 16.21 25.36
C ASN A 186 -7.23 14.76 25.64
N LYS A 187 -7.97 13.77 25.15
CA LYS A 187 -7.64 12.36 25.34
C LYS A 187 -6.33 12.03 24.64
N PRO A 188 -5.50 11.17 25.24
CA PRO A 188 -4.31 10.69 24.55
C PRO A 188 -4.73 9.95 23.27
N ARG A 189 -3.98 10.15 22.18
CA ARG A 189 -4.22 9.45 20.92
C ARG A 189 -4.29 7.93 21.16
N PRO A 190 -5.25 7.20 20.58
CA PRO A 190 -5.27 5.74 20.66
C PRO A 190 -4.02 5.13 20.02
N GLN A 191 -3.65 3.92 20.45
CA GLN A 191 -2.48 3.23 19.93
C GLN A 191 -2.85 2.41 18.68
N PRO A 192 -2.02 2.44 17.62
CA PRO A 192 -2.20 1.55 16.48
C PRO A 192 -1.92 0.10 16.84
N ILE A 193 -2.36 -0.82 15.99
CA ILE A 193 -1.97 -2.23 16.04
C ILE A 193 -0.67 -2.39 15.27
N GLY A 194 0.48 -2.51 15.94
CA GLY A 194 1.78 -2.66 15.26
C GLY A 194 2.01 -1.55 14.24
N ASP A 195 2.27 -1.93 12.99
CA ASP A 195 2.49 -1.01 11.85
C ASP A 195 1.20 -0.73 11.04
N PHE A 196 0.04 -1.17 11.55
CA PHE A 196 -1.24 -1.06 10.86
C PHE A 196 -2.01 0.18 11.31
N GLY A 197 -2.57 0.87 10.35
CA GLY A 197 -3.44 2.00 10.56
C GLY A 197 -4.92 1.64 10.47
N GLU A 198 -5.76 2.41 11.13
CA GLU A 198 -7.18 2.18 11.31
C GLU A 198 -8.03 2.99 10.32
N ILE A 199 -8.88 2.29 9.59
CA ILE A 199 -10.00 2.85 8.83
C ILE A 199 -11.26 2.55 9.62
N LYS A 200 -11.74 3.56 10.35
CA LYS A 200 -12.97 3.49 11.18
C LYS A 200 -14.20 3.72 10.32
N GLY A 201 -15.35 3.18 10.73
CA GLY A 201 -16.66 3.51 10.18
C GLY A 201 -17.34 2.36 9.44
N TYR A 202 -16.78 1.16 9.49
CA TYR A 202 -17.34 -0.01 8.82
C TYR A 202 -18.45 -0.67 9.64
N VAL A 203 -19.41 -1.28 8.95
CA VAL A 203 -20.43 -2.13 9.57
C VAL A 203 -20.34 -3.54 9.00
N PHE A 204 -19.69 -4.44 9.74
CA PHE A 204 -19.51 -5.82 9.29
C PHE A 204 -20.74 -6.68 9.60
N LEU A 205 -21.48 -7.07 8.56
CA LEU A 205 -22.50 -8.11 8.65
C LEU A 205 -21.82 -9.49 8.54
N PRO A 206 -22.33 -10.54 9.22
CA PRO A 206 -21.75 -11.87 9.10
C PRO A 206 -21.66 -12.35 7.64
N GLY A 207 -20.49 -12.80 7.21
CA GLY A 207 -20.28 -13.22 5.83
C GLY A 207 -18.85 -13.07 5.33
N LYS A 208 -18.69 -13.31 4.03
CA LYS A 208 -17.41 -13.15 3.33
C LYS A 208 -17.27 -11.73 2.80
N TYR A 209 -16.04 -11.26 2.77
CA TYR A 209 -15.64 -9.98 2.24
C TYR A 209 -14.35 -10.13 1.46
N ARG A 210 -14.07 -9.17 0.58
CA ARG A 210 -12.79 -9.09 -0.10
C ARG A 210 -12.30 -7.65 -0.12
N VAL A 211 -11.00 -7.48 0.10
CA VAL A 211 -10.32 -6.18 0.09
C VAL A 211 -9.15 -6.20 -0.89
N ARG A 212 -8.90 -5.09 -1.57
CA ARG A 212 -7.66 -4.84 -2.30
C ARG A 212 -7.26 -3.37 -2.22
N ALA A 213 -5.98 -3.10 -2.36
CA ALA A 213 -5.48 -1.74 -2.52
C ALA A 213 -5.38 -1.43 -4.02
N VAL A 214 -5.73 -0.19 -4.37
CA VAL A 214 -5.70 0.32 -5.73
C VAL A 214 -4.94 1.64 -5.73
N TYR A 215 -3.89 1.69 -6.55
CA TYR A 215 -3.18 2.92 -6.89
C TYR A 215 -3.60 3.29 -8.32
N ASP A 216 -4.38 4.34 -8.49
CA ASP A 216 -4.88 4.77 -9.81
C ASP A 216 -4.61 6.24 -10.09
N HIS A 217 -3.58 6.48 -10.90
CA HIS A 217 -3.24 7.82 -11.38
C HIS A 217 -3.46 7.98 -12.89
N THR A 218 -4.26 7.11 -13.52
CA THR A 218 -4.44 7.20 -14.99
C THR A 218 -5.22 8.44 -15.41
N GLY A 219 -6.15 8.94 -14.58
CA GLY A 219 -6.85 10.20 -14.86
C GLY A 219 -5.88 11.40 -14.94
N VAL A 220 -4.85 11.43 -14.09
CA VAL A 220 -3.79 12.45 -14.15
C VAL A 220 -2.97 12.31 -15.44
N ALA A 221 -2.67 11.08 -15.86
CA ALA A 221 -1.98 10.81 -17.13
C ALA A 221 -2.77 11.35 -18.33
N GLU A 222 -4.09 11.14 -18.36
CA GLU A 222 -4.96 11.65 -19.41
C GLU A 222 -4.98 13.18 -19.46
N LEU A 223 -4.97 13.84 -18.30
CA LEU A 223 -4.89 15.30 -18.21
C LEU A 223 -3.57 15.83 -18.74
N GLN A 224 -2.44 15.20 -18.39
CA GLN A 224 -1.11 15.56 -18.93
C GLN A 224 -1.07 15.41 -20.45
N GLN A 225 -1.59 14.30 -20.98
CA GLN A 225 -1.63 14.06 -22.41
C GLN A 225 -2.49 15.11 -23.15
N LYS A 226 -3.65 15.48 -22.59
CA LYS A 226 -4.51 16.55 -23.14
C LYS A 226 -3.82 17.92 -23.16
N ARG A 227 -2.85 18.16 -22.28
CA ARG A 227 -2.02 19.38 -22.23
C ARG A 227 -0.79 19.31 -23.15
N GLY A 228 -0.56 18.21 -23.84
CA GLY A 228 0.62 18.00 -24.68
C GLY A 228 1.89 17.66 -23.90
N GLU A 229 1.76 17.30 -22.63
CA GLU A 229 2.86 16.84 -21.78
C GLU A 229 3.09 15.34 -22.00
N VAL A 230 4.33 14.87 -21.82
CA VAL A 230 4.63 13.43 -21.82
C VAL A 230 4.22 12.87 -20.46
N PRO A 231 3.25 11.94 -20.39
CA PRO A 231 2.78 11.43 -19.11
C PRO A 231 3.92 10.76 -18.34
N SER A 232 4.00 11.05 -17.04
CA SER A 232 5.00 10.41 -16.21
C SER A 232 4.78 8.89 -16.14
N PRO A 233 5.84 8.06 -16.18
CA PRO A 233 5.71 6.60 -16.15
C PRO A 233 5.14 6.06 -14.83
N TYR A 234 5.07 6.86 -13.76
CA TYR A 234 4.43 6.47 -12.50
C TYR A 234 2.91 6.69 -12.48
N LEU A 235 2.33 7.37 -13.48
CA LEU A 235 0.88 7.59 -13.59
C LEU A 235 0.20 6.34 -14.16
N VAL A 236 0.14 5.30 -13.33
CA VAL A 236 -0.37 3.98 -13.68
C VAL A 236 -1.52 3.57 -12.77
N ARG A 237 -2.28 2.56 -13.21
CA ARG A 237 -3.22 1.82 -12.37
C ARG A 237 -2.64 0.48 -11.93
N VAL A 238 -2.39 0.31 -10.64
CA VAL A 238 -1.91 -0.93 -10.01
C VAL A 238 -2.94 -1.40 -9.00
N GLU A 239 -3.25 -2.70 -9.03
CA GLU A 239 -4.19 -3.32 -8.09
C GLU A 239 -3.48 -4.50 -7.42
N THR A 240 -3.65 -4.64 -6.11
CA THR A 240 -3.30 -5.90 -5.45
C THR A 240 -4.33 -6.99 -5.80
N PRO A 241 -3.95 -8.27 -5.76
CA PRO A 241 -4.92 -9.36 -5.67
C PRO A 241 -5.89 -9.15 -4.50
N TRP A 242 -7.08 -9.72 -4.62
CA TRP A 242 -8.07 -9.73 -3.54
C TRP A 242 -7.57 -10.54 -2.34
N ILE A 243 -7.70 -9.97 -1.15
CA ILE A 243 -7.57 -10.69 0.12
C ILE A 243 -8.97 -11.00 0.63
N GLU A 244 -9.22 -12.27 0.90
CA GLU A 244 -10.48 -12.76 1.46
C GLU A 244 -10.52 -12.54 2.97
N LEU A 245 -11.67 -12.08 3.44
CA LEU A 245 -11.98 -11.74 4.82
C LEU A 245 -13.27 -12.45 5.24
N GLU A 246 -13.40 -12.77 6.52
CA GLU A 246 -14.59 -13.38 7.09
C GLU A 246 -15.06 -12.61 8.32
N ALA A 247 -16.27 -12.06 8.27
CA ALA A 247 -16.94 -11.46 9.41
C ALA A 247 -17.75 -12.51 10.17
N THR A 248 -17.44 -12.66 11.44
CA THR A 248 -18.12 -13.59 12.37
C THR A 248 -19.13 -12.84 13.25
N PRO A 249 -20.19 -13.54 13.71
CA PRO A 249 -21.21 -12.96 14.61
C PRO A 249 -20.64 -12.31 15.87
#